data_AF-A0A7V7FPI1-F1
#
_entry.id   AF-A0A7V7FPI1-F1
#
_cell.length_a   1.000
_cell.length_b   1.000
_cell.length_c   1.000
_cell.angle_alpha   90.00
_cell.angle_beta   90.00
_cell.angle_gamma   90.00
#
_symmetry.space_group_name_H-M   'P 1'
#
loop_
_entity.id
_entity.type
_entity.pdbx_description
1 polymer ?
#
loop_
_entity_poly.entity_id
_entity_poly.type
_entity_poly.pdbx_seq_one_letter_code
_entity_poly.pdbx_strand_id
1 'polypeptide(L)'
;MADITLSTAIRSNLLSLQATANFIDRTQGRLSTGLKIAGPTDDAVKFFQAKSLNNRAVDLGNRKAGIDQGISALEAALKASDALEDLTGQMKGVIDSARSGDATQRAEFGTQLKE
;
A
#
# COMPACT_ATOMS: atom_id res chain seq x y z
N MET A 1 -15.14 -3.60 -67.88
CA MET A 1 -14.63 -3.64 -66.50
C MET A 1 -15.03 -4.99 -65.95
N ALA A 2 -14.07 -5.90 -65.78
CA ALA A 2 -14.36 -7.24 -65.29
C ALA A 2 -14.90 -7.12 -63.87
N ASP A 3 -16.17 -7.44 -63.71
CA ASP A 3 -16.81 -7.58 -62.42
C ASP A 3 -15.98 -8.60 -61.65
N ILE A 4 -15.26 -8.15 -60.60
CA ILE A 4 -14.54 -9.06 -59.70
C ILE A 4 -15.64 -9.81 -58.96
N THR A 5 -16.20 -10.81 -59.62
CA THR A 5 -17.13 -11.76 -59.06
C THR A 5 -16.30 -12.64 -58.15
N LEU A 6 -16.06 -12.12 -56.94
CA LEU A 6 -15.38 -12.85 -55.88
C LEU A 6 -16.18 -14.13 -55.69
N SER A 7 -15.67 -15.24 -56.23
CA SER A 7 -16.38 -16.52 -56.17
C SER A 7 -16.66 -16.83 -54.70
N THR A 8 -17.74 -17.55 -54.42
CA THR A 8 -18.12 -17.88 -53.04
C THR A 8 -16.93 -18.48 -52.25
N ALA A 9 -16.06 -19.23 -52.92
CA ALA A 9 -14.81 -19.76 -52.36
C ALA A 9 -13.78 -18.66 -51.99
N ILE A 10 -13.57 -17.65 -52.83
CA ILE A 10 -12.62 -16.55 -52.53
C ILE A 10 -13.15 -15.66 -51.39
N ARG A 11 -14.46 -15.40 -51.31
CA ARG A 11 -15.06 -14.69 -50.17
C ARG A 11 -14.90 -15.45 -48.85
N SER A 12 -15.10 -16.76 -48.88
CA SER A 12 -14.89 -17.61 -47.70
C SER A 12 -13.43 -17.59 -47.24
N ASN A 13 -12.48 -17.62 -48.19
CA ASN A 13 -11.06 -17.52 -47.87
C ASN A 13 -10.71 -16.16 -47.27
N LEU A 14 -11.18 -15.06 -47.90
CA LEU A 14 -10.96 -13.71 -47.39
C LEU A 14 -11.55 -13.50 -45.99
N LEU A 15 -12.76 -14.01 -45.72
CA LEU A 15 -13.37 -13.96 -44.39
C LEU A 15 -12.52 -14.71 -43.36
N SER A 16 -11.97 -15.87 -43.74
CA SER A 16 -11.05 -16.62 -42.88
C SER A 16 -9.76 -15.83 -42.60
N LEU A 17 -9.19 -15.17 -43.60
CA LEU A 17 -7.99 -14.34 -43.42
C LEU A 17 -8.27 -13.12 -42.55
N GLN A 18 -9.43 -12.48 -42.71
CA GLN A 18 -9.87 -11.38 -41.84
C GLN A 18 -10.06 -11.83 -40.38
N ALA A 19 -10.64 -13.02 -40.17
CA ALA A 19 -10.76 -13.60 -38.83
C ALA A 19 -9.37 -13.88 -38.22
N THR A 20 -8.44 -14.44 -39.00
CA THR A 20 -7.05 -14.67 -38.56
C THR A 20 -6.33 -13.37 -38.21
N ALA A 21 -6.47 -12.32 -39.03
CA ALA A 21 -5.91 -11.00 -38.74
C ALA A 21 -6.43 -10.45 -37.40
N ASN A 22 -7.75 -10.52 -37.17
CA ASN A 22 -8.35 -10.13 -35.89
C ASN A 22 -7.81 -10.94 -34.69
N PHE A 23 -7.54 -12.25 -34.87
CA PHE A 23 -6.94 -13.06 -33.80
C PHE A 23 -5.48 -12.67 -33.52
N ILE A 24 -4.71 -12.34 -34.57
CA ILE A 24 -3.33 -11.85 -34.43
C ILE A 24 -3.34 -10.53 -33.67
N ASP A 25 -4.16 -9.56 -34.05
CA ASP A 25 -4.23 -8.25 -33.39
C ASP A 25 -4.58 -8.36 -31.91
N ARG A 26 -5.57 -9.20 -31.58
CA ARG A 26 -5.92 -9.49 -30.17
C ARG A 26 -4.79 -10.14 -29.40
N THR A 27 -4.06 -11.06 -30.03
CA THR A 27 -2.92 -11.74 -29.39
C THR A 27 -1.78 -10.77 -29.14
N GLN A 28 -1.47 -9.91 -30.12
CA GLN A 28 -0.46 -8.87 -29.96
C GLN A 28 -0.84 -7.86 -28.88
N GLY A 29 -2.12 -7.44 -28.82
CA GLY A 29 -2.61 -6.58 -27.73
C GLY A 29 -2.45 -7.23 -26.35
N ARG A 30 -2.77 -8.52 -26.22
CA ARG A 30 -2.58 -9.28 -24.98
C ARG A 30 -1.12 -9.43 -24.60
N LEU A 31 -0.23 -9.67 -25.57
CA LEU A 31 1.21 -9.77 -25.32
C LEU A 31 1.80 -8.42 -24.90
N SER A 32 1.39 -7.33 -25.54
CA SER A 32 1.86 -5.98 -25.23
C SER A 32 1.41 -5.48 -23.86
N THR A 33 0.17 -5.81 -23.45
CA THR A 33 -0.38 -5.37 -22.16
C THR A 33 -0.18 -6.37 -21.03
N GLY A 34 0.08 -7.64 -21.34
CA GLY A 34 0.01 -8.75 -20.40
C GLY A 34 -1.42 -9.09 -19.91
N LEU A 35 -2.45 -8.38 -20.39
CA LEU A 35 -3.82 -8.53 -19.93
C LEU A 35 -4.63 -9.37 -20.91
N LYS A 36 -5.21 -10.47 -20.43
CA LYS A 36 -6.17 -11.26 -21.21
C LYS A 36 -7.43 -10.46 -21.58
N ILE A 37 -7.86 -9.58 -20.69
CA ILE A 37 -9.03 -8.69 -20.81
C ILE A 37 -8.52 -7.27 -20.65
N ALA A 38 -8.33 -6.56 -21.77
CA ALA A 38 -7.79 -5.21 -21.76
C ALA A 38 -8.90 -4.14 -21.70
N GLY A 39 -10.11 -4.48 -22.16
CA GLY A 39 -11.24 -3.57 -22.16
C GLY A 39 -12.61 -4.23 -21.99
N PRO A 40 -13.68 -3.42 -21.86
CA PRO A 40 -15.04 -3.91 -21.69
C PRO A 40 -15.54 -4.74 -22.88
N THR A 41 -14.98 -4.54 -24.08
CA THR A 41 -15.33 -5.26 -25.30
C THR A 41 -14.79 -6.70 -25.32
N ASP A 42 -13.76 -7.01 -24.51
CA ASP A 42 -13.25 -8.38 -24.37
C ASP A 42 -14.14 -9.23 -23.46
N ASP A 43 -14.54 -8.67 -22.31
CA ASP A 43 -15.48 -9.26 -21.33
C ASP A 43 -15.85 -8.18 -20.30
N ALA A 44 -17.04 -7.58 -20.44
CA ALA A 44 -17.47 -6.50 -19.56
C ALA A 44 -17.53 -6.94 -18.08
N VAL A 45 -18.04 -8.14 -17.81
CA VAL A 45 -18.19 -8.65 -16.44
C VAL A 45 -16.82 -8.79 -15.77
N LYS A 46 -15.88 -9.45 -16.45
CA LYS A 46 -14.52 -9.63 -15.90
C LYS A 46 -13.76 -8.31 -15.78
N PHE A 47 -13.89 -7.42 -16.76
CA PHE A 47 -13.22 -6.12 -16.73
C PHE A 47 -13.68 -5.28 -15.54
N PHE A 48 -15.00 -5.15 -15.31
CA PHE A 48 -15.51 -4.36 -14.20
C PHE A 48 -15.30 -5.03 -12.83
N GLN A 49 -15.31 -6.36 -12.76
CA GLN A 49 -14.91 -7.08 -11.55
C GLN A 49 -13.43 -6.81 -11.21
N ALA A 50 -12.53 -6.94 -12.18
CA ALA A 50 -11.10 -6.64 -11.98
C ALA A 50 -10.89 -5.17 -11.57
N LYS A 51 -11.61 -4.23 -12.19
CA LYS A 51 -11.57 -2.81 -11.82
C LYS A 51 -12.05 -2.57 -10.38
N SER A 52 -13.13 -3.22 -9.96
CA SER A 52 -13.62 -3.13 -8.57
C SER A 52 -12.59 -3.69 -7.58
N LEU A 53 -11.98 -4.83 -7.88
CA LEU A 53 -10.93 -5.42 -7.05
C LEU A 53 -9.68 -4.53 -6.96
N ASN A 54 -9.26 -3.93 -8.08
CA ASN A 54 -8.13 -3.00 -8.09
C ASN A 54 -8.42 -1.75 -7.25
N ASN A 55 -9.61 -1.17 -7.38
CA ASN A 55 -10.05 -0.05 -6.54
C ASN A 55 -10.02 -0.40 -5.05
N ARG A 56 -10.47 -1.61 -4.68
CA ARG A 56 -10.40 -2.10 -3.29
C ARG A 56 -8.96 -2.26 -2.81
N ALA A 57 -8.07 -2.78 -3.65
CA ALA A 57 -6.66 -2.90 -3.31
C ALA A 57 -6.01 -1.53 -3.05
N VAL A 58 -6.33 -0.52 -3.86
CA VAL A 58 -5.89 0.87 -3.64
C VAL A 58 -6.41 1.43 -2.32
N ASP A 59 -7.71 1.25 -2.02
CA ASP A 59 -8.28 1.70 -0.74
C ASP A 59 -7.61 1.01 0.47
N LEU A 60 -7.39 -0.30 0.39
CA LEU A 60 -6.67 -1.05 1.41
C LEU A 60 -5.23 -0.56 1.57
N GLY A 61 -4.54 -0.21 0.49
CA GLY A 61 -3.20 0.38 0.52
C GLY A 61 -3.18 1.72 1.25
N ASN A 62 -4.15 2.60 0.98
CA ASN A 62 -4.27 3.89 1.64
C ASN A 62 -4.58 3.74 3.15
N ARG A 63 -5.49 2.82 3.50
CA ARG A 63 -5.79 2.49 4.90
C ARG A 63 -4.57 1.95 5.62
N LYS A 64 -3.82 1.06 4.98
CA LYS A 64 -2.57 0.53 5.54
C LYS A 64 -1.57 1.66 5.83
N ALA A 65 -1.39 2.60 4.89
CA ALA A 65 -0.48 3.72 5.10
C ALA A 65 -0.89 4.60 6.31
N GLY A 66 -2.20 4.84 6.49
CA GLY A 66 -2.70 5.55 7.67
C GLY A 66 -2.48 4.78 8.98
N ILE A 67 -2.63 3.46 8.95
CA ILE A 67 -2.31 2.58 10.10
C ILE A 67 -0.82 2.64 10.42
N ASP A 68 0.06 2.55 9.40
CA ASP A 68 1.52 2.61 9.59
C ASP A 68 1.92 3.95 10.24
N GLN A 69 1.32 5.06 9.83
CA GLN A 69 1.51 6.37 10.48
C GLN A 69 1.05 6.38 11.95
N GLY A 70 -0.10 5.77 12.25
CA GLY A 70 -0.61 5.61 13.61
C GLY A 70 0.31 4.76 14.49
N ILE A 71 0.89 3.69 13.93
CA ILE A 71 1.87 2.85 14.62
C ILE A 71 3.11 3.67 14.98
N SER A 72 3.67 4.45 14.05
CA SER A 72 4.83 5.30 14.35
C SER A 72 4.55 6.33 15.44
N ALA A 73 3.34 6.90 15.47
CA ALA A 73 2.93 7.80 16.55
C ALA A 73 2.83 7.07 17.91
N LEU A 74 2.29 5.85 17.92
CA LEU A 74 2.22 5.03 19.12
C LEU A 74 3.61 4.62 19.62
N GLU A 75 4.52 4.25 18.74
CA GLU A 75 5.91 3.94 19.10
C GLU A 75 6.63 5.13 19.74
N ALA A 76 6.40 6.35 19.24
CA ALA A 76 6.94 7.56 19.85
C ALA A 76 6.34 7.81 21.24
N ALA A 77 5.03 7.60 21.40
CA ALA A 77 4.37 7.72 22.69
C ALA A 77 4.85 6.67 23.71
N LEU A 78 5.09 5.42 23.26
CA LEU A 78 5.66 4.36 24.09
C LEU A 78 7.06 4.73 24.59
N LYS A 79 7.95 5.18 23.71
CA LYS A 79 9.29 5.65 24.09
C LYS A 79 9.25 6.82 25.08
N ALA A 80 8.30 7.74 24.89
CA ALA A 80 8.09 8.84 25.83
C ALA A 80 7.61 8.32 27.20
N SER A 81 6.74 7.32 27.22
CA SER A 81 6.29 6.68 28.45
C SER A 81 7.42 5.98 29.19
N ASP A 82 8.27 5.22 28.48
CA ASP A 82 9.44 4.56 29.07
C ASP A 82 10.39 5.59 29.68
N ALA A 83 10.67 6.68 28.97
CA ALA A 83 11.51 7.76 29.48
C ALA A 83 10.92 8.43 30.74
N LEU A 84 9.59 8.56 30.82
CA LEU A 84 8.93 9.07 32.02
C LEU A 84 8.99 8.09 33.19
N GLU A 85 8.92 6.78 32.93
CA GLU A 85 9.10 5.75 33.94
C GLU A 85 10.53 5.77 34.50
N ASP A 86 11.53 5.82 33.62
CA ASP A 86 12.94 5.94 33.99
C ASP A 86 13.20 7.21 34.80
N LEU A 87 12.66 8.35 34.36
CA LEU A 87 12.75 9.62 35.09
C LEU A 87 12.13 9.49 36.49
N THR A 88 10.94 8.90 36.59
CA THR A 88 10.26 8.69 37.87
C THR A 88 11.07 7.77 38.79
N GLY A 89 11.73 6.75 38.23
CA GLY A 89 12.66 5.87 38.94
C GLY A 89 13.87 6.62 39.49
N GLN A 90 14.51 7.45 38.67
CA GLN A 90 15.64 8.30 39.08
C GLN A 90 15.23 9.27 40.19
N MET A 91 14.09 9.95 40.03
CA MET A 91 13.54 10.86 41.05
C MET A 91 13.31 10.15 42.39
N LYS A 92 12.74 8.94 42.38
CA LYS A 92 12.58 8.12 43.61
C LYS A 92 13.93 7.82 44.26
N GLY A 93 14.93 7.41 43.47
CA GLY A 93 16.29 7.13 43.97
C GLY A 93 16.95 8.36 44.62
N VAL A 94 16.78 9.55 44.02
CA VAL A 94 17.27 10.82 44.58
C VAL A 94 16.54 11.15 45.89
N ILE A 95 15.22 10.97 45.95
CA ILE A 95 14.41 11.20 47.17
C ILE A 95 14.81 10.25 48.29
N ASP A 96 15.01 8.96 48.00
CA ASP A 96 15.44 7.96 48.98
C ASP A 96 16.85 8.25 49.50
N SER A 97 17.76 8.68 48.61
CA SER A 97 19.11 9.12 48.99
C SER A 97 19.05 10.35 49.90
N ALA A 98 18.20 11.34 49.56
CA ALA A 98 17.97 12.53 50.37
C ALA A 98 17.39 12.20 51.74
N ARG A 99 16.54 11.18 51.86
CA ARG A 99 16.01 10.74 53.16
C ARG A 99 17.11 10.28 54.11
N SER A 100 18.18 9.67 53.60
CA SER A 100 19.33 9.18 54.39
C SER A 100 20.47 10.19 54.57
N GLY A 101 20.51 11.26 53.77
CA GLY A 101 21.60 12.24 53.78
C GLY A 101 21.48 13.32 54.85
N ASP A 102 22.58 14.02 55.12
CA ASP A 102 22.63 15.18 56.03
C ASP A 102 22.00 16.46 55.41
N ALA A 103 22.03 17.59 56.13
CA ALA A 103 21.40 18.82 55.68
C ALA A 103 21.98 19.40 54.38
N THR A 104 23.29 19.23 54.15
CA THR A 104 23.99 19.73 52.96
C THR A 104 23.69 18.81 51.77
N GLN A 105 23.80 17.49 51.96
CA GLN A 105 23.48 16.49 50.94
C GLN A 105 22.03 16.57 50.47
N ARG A 106 21.09 16.83 51.39
CA ARG A 106 19.68 17.06 51.04
C ARG A 106 19.46 18.30 50.17
N ALA A 107 20.23 19.36 50.38
CA ALA A 107 20.15 20.56 49.54
C ALA A 107 20.66 20.31 48.11
N GLU A 108 21.71 19.49 47.96
CA GLU A 108 22.24 19.07 46.66
C GLU A 108 21.25 18.17 45.91
N PHE A 109 20.68 17.14 46.55
CA PHE A 109 19.67 16.27 45.94
C PHE A 109 18.39 17.03 45.54
N GLY A 110 17.98 18.02 46.33
CA GLY A 110 16.86 18.91 45.99
C GLY A 110 17.14 19.83 44.80
N THR A 111 18.41 20.03 44.44
CA THR A 111 18.80 20.74 43.21
C THR A 111 18.79 19.77 42.02
N GLN A 112 19.31 18.56 42.17
CA GLN A 112 19.26 17.51 41.14
C GLN A 112 17.84 17.11 40.73
N LEU A 113 16.87 17.13 41.65
CA LEU A 113 15.46 16.82 41.33
C LEU A 113 14.79 17.91 40.46
N LYS A 114 15.35 19.11 40.40
CA LYS A 114 14.79 20.26 39.67
C LYS A 114 15.37 20.42 38.26
N GLU A 115 16.48 19.76 37.97
CA GLU A 115 17.05 19.65 36.62
C GLU A 115 16.30 18.58 35.82
#